data_AF-A0A1R0H5M4-F1
#
_entry.id   AF-A0A1R0H5M4-F1
#
_cell.length_a   1.000
_cell.length_b   1.000
_cell.length_c   1.000
_cell.angle_alpha   90.00
_cell.angle_beta   90.00
_cell.angle_gamma   90.00
#
_symmetry.space_group_name_H-M   'P 1'
#
loop_
_entity.id
_entity.type
_entity.pdbx_description
1 polymer ?
#
loop_
_entity_poly.entity_id
_entity_poly.type
_entity_poly.pdbx_seq_one_letter_code
_entity_poly.pdbx_strand_id
1 'polypeptide(L)'
;MVVFRKNKAYDRFWEGRKLVSVIESTIARVMRIFNVSIHPKTDKESEDRIQVLKNLVAMAYSIKYYLLARPNYFSKKMETLFSQEILDMANENKGRHSIDESKKVVSDFEMRDHGIFSKNTFNLPITLSFELTNYLEYMVKSEIMPILYMEMYNSIGSIMDAFVGCIRIQTTPVPFAYSSHLHLVTALYLLSIPFSLNGYPVAITAVVQAIITFMLLGVLSIAEEIENPFGSDKNDLPISRYCGNFYEYLMFILDNQPLKNSLSESTN
;
A
#
# COMPACT_ATOMS: atom_id res chain seq x y z
N MET A 1 -27.43 -14.97 -0.83
CA MET A 1 -25.98 -15.17 -1.04
C MET A 1 -25.27 -13.90 -1.52
N VAL A 2 -25.83 -13.15 -2.47
CA VAL A 2 -25.24 -11.88 -2.96
C VAL A 2 -24.96 -10.86 -1.84
N VAL A 3 -25.90 -10.67 -0.91
CA VAL A 3 -25.71 -9.79 0.26
C VAL A 3 -24.54 -10.22 1.14
N PHE A 4 -24.37 -11.53 1.37
CA PHE A 4 -23.24 -12.04 2.15
C PHE A 4 -21.90 -11.77 1.46
N ARG A 5 -21.82 -11.91 0.13
CA ARG A 5 -20.61 -11.55 -0.62
C ARG A 5 -20.30 -10.06 -0.50
N LYS A 6 -21.31 -9.21 -0.69
CA LYS A 6 -21.17 -7.76 -0.51
C LYS A 6 -20.65 -7.41 0.88
N ASN A 7 -21.23 -7.98 1.94
CA ASN A 7 -20.80 -7.71 3.31
C ASN A 7 -19.34 -8.12 3.53
N LYS A 8 -18.94 -9.31 3.05
CA LYS A 8 -17.53 -9.74 3.13
C LYS A 8 -16.57 -8.83 2.37
N ALA A 9 -16.96 -8.38 1.18
CA ALA A 9 -16.15 -7.46 0.39
C ALA A 9 -16.01 -6.10 1.10
N TYR A 10 -17.12 -5.59 1.67
CA TYR A 10 -17.12 -4.37 2.47
C TYR A 10 -16.22 -4.48 3.72
N ASP A 11 -16.29 -5.60 4.44
CA ASP A 11 -15.46 -5.83 5.62
C ASP A 11 -13.97 -5.81 5.27
N ARG A 12 -13.59 -6.43 4.14
CA ARG A 12 -12.21 -6.40 3.62
C ARG A 12 -11.76 -4.99 3.24
N PHE A 13 -12.61 -4.24 2.54
CA PHE A 13 -12.32 -2.85 2.19
C PHE A 13 -12.11 -2.00 3.45
N TRP A 14 -12.98 -2.15 4.44
CA TRP A 14 -12.90 -1.42 5.70
C TRP A 14 -11.67 -1.79 6.53
N GLU A 15 -11.32 -3.08 6.59
CA GLU A 15 -10.09 -3.56 7.22
C GLU A 15 -8.85 -2.99 6.52
N GLY A 16 -8.80 -3.05 5.19
CA GLY A 16 -7.72 -2.48 4.39
C GLY A 16 -7.52 -0.99 4.64
N ARG A 17 -8.63 -0.22 4.70
CA ARG A 17 -8.59 1.21 5.02
C ARG A 17 -8.00 1.49 6.40
N LYS A 18 -8.39 0.71 7.41
CA LYS A 18 -7.85 0.84 8.77
C LYS A 18 -6.34 0.61 8.79
N LEU A 19 -5.87 -0.45 8.15
CA LEU A 19 -4.45 -0.79 8.10
C LEU A 19 -3.63 0.29 7.37
N VAL A 20 -4.11 0.77 6.22
CA VAL A 20 -3.45 1.87 5.50
C VAL A 20 -3.42 3.15 6.34
N SER A 21 -4.49 3.46 7.07
CA SER A 21 -4.52 4.61 7.98
C SER A 21 -3.52 4.48 9.15
N VAL A 22 -3.33 3.28 9.67
CA VAL A 22 -2.28 3.00 10.67
C VAL A 22 -0.89 3.24 10.06
N ILE A 23 -0.61 2.71 8.87
CA ILE A 23 0.66 2.93 8.17
C ILE A 23 0.91 4.42 7.96
N GLU A 24 -0.08 5.14 7.42
CA GLU A 24 0.01 6.57 7.14
C GLU A 24 0.31 7.38 8.42
N SER A 25 -0.52 7.21 9.45
CA SER A 25 -0.40 7.98 10.68
C SER A 25 0.88 7.66 11.47
N THR A 26 1.33 6.41 11.44
CA THR A 26 2.55 5.98 12.13
C THR A 26 3.80 6.45 11.39
N ILE A 27 3.85 6.39 10.06
CA ILE A 27 4.95 6.97 9.27
C ILE A 27 5.08 8.47 9.53
N ALA A 28 3.96 9.21 9.49
CA ALA A 28 3.94 10.63 9.80
C ALA A 28 4.45 10.93 11.21
N ARG A 29 4.05 10.12 12.19
CA ARG A 29 4.50 10.23 13.58
C ARG A 29 6.00 10.04 13.72
N VAL A 30 6.55 8.97 13.13
CA VAL A 30 7.98 8.67 13.19
C VAL A 30 8.78 9.79 12.51
N MET A 31 8.36 10.25 11.33
CA MET A 31 9.01 11.40 10.66
C MET A 31 9.02 12.66 11.54
N ARG A 32 7.92 12.95 12.25
CA ARG A 32 7.86 14.10 13.17
C ARG A 32 8.81 13.94 14.37
N ILE A 33 8.86 12.75 14.98
CA ILE A 33 9.78 12.48 16.10
C ILE A 33 11.23 12.66 15.64
N PHE A 34 11.61 12.08 14.48
CA PHE A 34 12.94 12.25 13.93
C PHE A 34 13.30 13.71 13.65
N ASN A 35 12.36 14.50 13.15
CA ASN A 35 12.65 15.89 12.78
C ASN A 35 12.72 16.83 13.99
N VAL A 36 11.92 16.59 15.03
CA VAL A 36 11.80 17.51 16.19
C VAL A 36 12.70 17.10 17.34
N SER A 37 12.78 15.81 17.66
CA SER A 37 13.43 15.32 18.88
C SER A 37 14.92 15.00 18.70
N ILE A 38 15.39 14.92 17.45
CA ILE A 38 16.79 14.59 17.15
C ILE A 38 17.49 15.84 16.62
N HIS A 39 18.37 16.35 17.47
CA HIS A 39 19.25 17.47 17.17
C HIS A 39 20.65 16.92 16.87
N PRO A 40 21.02 16.78 15.59
CA PRO A 40 22.35 16.31 15.23
C PRO A 40 23.40 17.32 15.70
N LYS A 41 24.44 16.84 16.36
CA LYS A 41 25.60 17.61 16.82
C LYS A 41 26.70 17.62 15.74
N THR A 42 26.74 16.60 14.90
CA THR A 42 27.74 16.41 13.84
C THR A 42 27.09 16.41 12.44
N ASP A 43 27.82 16.83 11.41
CA ASP A 43 27.37 16.76 10.01
C ASP A 43 26.97 15.33 9.60
N LYS A 44 27.74 14.33 10.05
CA LYS A 44 27.43 12.91 9.83
C LYS A 44 26.08 12.50 10.43
N GLU A 45 25.77 12.94 11.64
CA GLU A 45 24.47 12.65 12.27
C GLU A 45 23.31 13.35 11.54
N SER A 46 23.58 14.50 10.92
CA SER A 46 22.59 15.19 10.07
C SER A 46 22.30 14.40 8.80
N GLU A 47 23.33 13.87 8.15
CA GLU A 47 23.21 12.99 6.98
C GLU A 47 22.47 11.69 7.33
N ASP A 48 22.82 11.04 8.43
CA ASP A 48 22.17 9.81 8.90
C ASP A 48 20.68 10.06 9.19
N ARG A 49 20.33 11.16 9.86
CA ARG A 49 18.93 11.56 10.08
C ARG A 49 18.18 11.74 8.77
N ILE A 50 18.79 12.42 7.80
CA ILE A 50 18.19 12.61 6.47
C ILE A 50 17.96 11.27 5.78
N GLN A 51 18.92 10.35 5.88
CA GLN A 51 18.80 9.01 5.29
C GLN A 51 17.66 8.21 5.93
N VAL A 52 17.46 8.32 7.24
CA VAL A 52 16.31 7.70 7.92
C VAL A 52 14.98 8.26 7.40
N LEU A 53 14.86 9.59 7.27
CA LEU A 53 13.64 10.20 6.72
C LEU A 53 13.38 9.74 5.29
N LYS A 54 14.43 9.63 4.46
CA LYS A 54 14.33 9.06 3.10
C LYS A 54 13.89 7.59 3.14
N ASN A 55 14.45 6.78 4.03
CA ASN A 55 14.10 5.36 4.19
C ASN A 55 12.63 5.17 4.62
N LEU A 56 12.08 6.05 5.48
CA LEU A 56 10.65 6.03 5.85
C LEU A 56 9.74 6.31 4.65
N VAL A 57 10.08 7.32 3.84
CA VAL A 57 9.32 7.61 2.62
C VAL A 57 9.45 6.48 1.61
N ALA A 58 10.65 5.93 1.45
CA ALA A 58 10.89 4.76 0.61
C ALA A 58 10.08 3.54 1.08
N MET A 59 9.90 3.37 2.40
CA MET A 59 9.08 2.30 2.96
C MET A 59 7.60 2.45 2.59
N ALA A 60 7.07 3.68 2.57
CA ALA A 60 5.71 3.92 2.09
C ALA A 60 5.54 3.51 0.61
N TYR A 61 6.50 3.88 -0.25
CA TYR A 61 6.48 3.48 -1.65
C TYR A 61 6.67 1.97 -1.83
N SER A 62 7.54 1.34 -1.04
CA SER A 62 7.80 -0.09 -1.15
C SER A 62 6.57 -0.89 -0.76
N ILE A 63 5.88 -0.52 0.32
CA ILE A 63 4.60 -1.12 0.73
C ILE A 63 3.58 -1.01 -0.41
N LYS A 64 3.42 0.17 -1.01
CA LYS A 64 2.51 0.36 -2.16
C LYS A 64 2.83 -0.61 -3.29
N TYR A 65 4.08 -0.66 -3.74
CA TYR A 65 4.44 -1.52 -4.88
C TYR A 65 4.35 -3.00 -4.54
N TYR A 66 4.63 -3.36 -3.29
CA TYR A 66 4.43 -4.71 -2.79
C TYR A 66 2.94 -5.11 -2.85
N LEU A 67 2.04 -4.22 -2.41
CA LEU A 67 0.60 -4.41 -2.49
C LEU A 67 0.06 -4.39 -3.93
N LEU A 68 0.79 -3.81 -4.87
CA LEU A 68 0.48 -3.90 -6.31
C LEU A 68 1.07 -5.16 -6.98
N ALA A 69 1.58 -6.12 -6.19
CA ALA A 69 2.28 -7.32 -6.65
C ALA A 69 3.52 -7.01 -7.52
N ARG A 70 4.18 -5.90 -7.23
CA ARG A 70 5.42 -5.44 -7.88
C ARG A 70 6.55 -5.22 -6.86
N PRO A 71 6.98 -6.28 -6.12
CA PRO A 71 7.96 -6.13 -5.06
C PRO A 71 9.34 -5.63 -5.54
N ASN A 72 9.73 -5.94 -6.78
CA ASN A 72 11.03 -5.57 -7.35
C ASN A 72 10.98 -4.26 -8.16
N TYR A 73 9.86 -3.54 -8.12
CA TYR A 73 9.70 -2.30 -8.87
C TYR A 73 10.12 -1.10 -8.03
N PHE A 74 10.94 -0.24 -8.62
CA PHE A 74 11.39 1.02 -8.01
C PHE A 74 11.06 2.17 -8.95
N SER A 75 10.35 3.18 -8.46
CA SER A 75 10.12 4.40 -9.25
C SER A 75 11.37 5.27 -9.27
N LYS A 76 11.52 6.11 -10.31
CA LYS A 76 12.62 7.10 -10.37
C LYS A 76 12.72 7.96 -9.11
N LYS A 77 11.56 8.35 -8.53
CA LYS A 77 11.53 9.10 -7.26
C LYS A 77 12.11 8.29 -6.11
N MET A 78 11.79 7.00 -6.06
CA MET A 78 12.25 6.10 -5.00
C MET A 78 13.76 5.84 -5.08
N GLU A 79 14.31 5.74 -6.29
CA GLU A 79 15.76 5.58 -6.50
C GLU A 79 16.57 6.74 -5.89
N THR A 80 16.01 7.95 -5.87
CA THR A 80 16.68 9.12 -5.24
C THR A 80 16.69 9.08 -3.71
N LEU A 81 15.90 8.19 -3.10
CA LEU A 81 15.76 8.08 -1.65
C LEU A 81 16.73 7.05 -1.03
N PHE A 82 17.15 6.07 -1.81
CA PHE A 82 17.93 4.95 -1.31
C PHE A 82 19.39 5.32 -1.00
N SER A 83 19.97 4.66 0.01
CA SER A 83 21.42 4.61 0.20
C SER A 83 22.08 3.79 -0.91
N GLN A 84 23.38 3.94 -1.09
CA GLN A 84 24.13 3.15 -2.09
C GLN A 84 23.99 1.64 -1.84
N GLU A 85 24.01 1.21 -0.57
CA GLU A 85 23.83 -0.19 -0.19
C GLU A 85 22.48 -0.76 -0.67
N ILE A 86 21.40 0.01 -0.52
CA ILE A 86 20.07 -0.41 -0.99
C ILE A 86 19.99 -0.36 -2.51
N LEU A 87 20.66 0.59 -3.16
CA LEU A 87 20.74 0.65 -4.62
C LEU A 87 21.49 -0.56 -5.19
N ASP A 88 22.57 -0.99 -4.56
CA ASP A 88 23.33 -2.17 -4.97
C ASP A 88 22.47 -3.44 -4.83
N MET A 89 21.85 -3.63 -3.67
CA MET A 89 20.88 -4.71 -3.45
C MET A 89 19.71 -4.65 -4.45
N ALA A 90 19.21 -3.46 -4.76
CA ALA A 90 18.13 -3.27 -5.71
C ALA A 90 18.58 -3.57 -7.15
N ASN A 91 19.80 -3.17 -7.54
CA ASN A 91 20.34 -3.38 -8.88
C ASN A 91 20.63 -4.86 -9.16
N GLU A 92 21.14 -5.61 -8.17
CA GLU A 92 21.29 -7.06 -8.26
C GLU A 92 19.94 -7.76 -8.49
N ASN A 93 18.86 -7.26 -7.87
CA ASN A 93 17.52 -7.84 -7.96
C ASN A 93 16.67 -7.28 -9.14
N LYS A 94 16.97 -6.07 -9.64
CA LYS A 94 16.30 -5.42 -10.79
C LYS A 94 16.42 -6.25 -12.06
N GLY A 95 17.51 -6.99 -12.22
CA GLY A 95 17.83 -7.78 -13.42
C GLY A 95 16.87 -8.92 -13.75
N ARG A 96 15.82 -9.19 -12.94
CA ARG A 96 14.93 -10.33 -13.17
C ARG A 96 13.52 -10.00 -13.68
N HIS A 97 12.95 -8.83 -13.41
CA HIS A 97 11.66 -8.40 -13.99
C HIS A 97 11.45 -6.88 -13.87
N SER A 98 12.08 -6.09 -14.75
CA SER A 98 11.75 -4.67 -14.89
C SER A 98 10.40 -4.53 -15.59
N ILE A 99 9.31 -4.50 -14.81
CA ILE A 99 7.99 -4.20 -15.34
C ILE A 99 7.91 -2.69 -15.61
N ASP A 100 7.74 -2.35 -16.88
CA ASP A 100 7.60 -1.01 -17.44
C ASP A 100 6.55 -0.17 -16.70
N GLU A 101 6.87 1.11 -16.46
CA GLU A 101 5.97 2.16 -15.92
C GLU A 101 4.64 2.22 -16.70
N SER A 102 4.63 1.78 -17.96
CA SER A 102 3.51 1.88 -18.90
C SER A 102 2.33 0.92 -18.62
N LYS A 103 2.54 -0.22 -17.94
CA LYS A 103 1.42 -1.09 -17.53
C LYS A 103 0.73 -0.47 -16.33
N LYS A 104 -0.21 0.46 -16.55
CA LYS A 104 -0.95 1.15 -15.48
C LYS A 104 -1.91 0.25 -14.69
N VAL A 105 -2.23 -0.93 -15.18
CA VAL A 105 -3.24 -1.82 -14.58
C VAL A 105 -2.68 -3.23 -14.61
N VAL A 106 -2.28 -3.76 -13.46
CA VAL A 106 -2.17 -5.21 -13.27
C VAL A 106 -3.57 -5.65 -12.87
N SER A 107 -4.14 -6.61 -13.58
CA SER A 107 -5.44 -7.14 -13.15
C SER A 107 -5.30 -7.79 -11.76
N ASP A 108 -6.38 -7.76 -10.97
CA ASP A 108 -6.47 -8.48 -9.69
C ASP A 108 -6.04 -9.94 -9.79
N PHE A 109 -6.33 -10.56 -10.94
CA PHE A 109 -5.92 -11.92 -11.25
C PHE A 109 -4.40 -12.03 -11.42
N GLU A 110 -3.78 -11.18 -12.23
CA GLU A 110 -2.31 -11.15 -12.40
C GLU A 110 -1.59 -10.79 -11.09
N MET A 111 -2.16 -9.90 -10.26
CA MET A 111 -1.59 -9.57 -8.95
C MET A 111 -1.56 -10.79 -8.01
N ARG A 112 -2.53 -11.70 -8.14
CA ARG A 112 -2.62 -12.94 -7.37
C ARG A 112 -1.75 -14.04 -7.97
N ASP A 113 -1.64 -14.11 -9.29
CA ASP A 113 -0.86 -15.12 -10.03
C ASP A 113 0.66 -14.88 -9.94
N HIS A 114 1.10 -13.62 -10.00
CA HIS A 114 2.52 -13.27 -9.89
C HIS A 114 3.14 -13.63 -8.54
N GLY A 115 2.32 -13.95 -7.53
CA GLY A 115 2.76 -14.52 -6.26
C GLY A 115 3.65 -13.57 -5.47
N ILE A 116 3.06 -12.94 -4.45
CA ILE A 116 3.85 -12.37 -3.37
C ILE A 116 4.62 -13.52 -2.70
N PHE A 117 5.90 -13.33 -2.35
CA PHE A 117 6.80 -14.32 -1.73
C PHE A 117 7.38 -15.42 -2.66
N SER A 118 7.62 -15.14 -3.94
CA SER A 118 8.44 -16.03 -4.77
C SER A 118 9.92 -15.99 -4.34
N LYS A 119 10.70 -17.05 -4.61
CA LYS A 119 12.13 -17.16 -4.22
C LYS A 119 13.01 -15.99 -4.72
N ASN A 120 12.54 -15.21 -5.70
CA ASN A 120 13.23 -14.07 -6.29
C ASN A 120 12.60 -12.70 -5.96
N THR A 121 11.70 -12.62 -4.96
CA THR A 121 11.13 -11.33 -4.54
C THR A 121 11.99 -10.69 -3.48
N PHE A 122 12.44 -9.47 -3.74
CA PHE A 122 13.12 -8.64 -2.76
C PHE A 122 12.06 -7.98 -1.87
N ASN A 123 12.01 -8.36 -0.58
CA ASN A 123 11.06 -7.80 0.37
C ASN A 123 11.61 -6.48 0.94
N LEU A 124 11.59 -5.45 0.10
CA LEU A 124 12.11 -4.14 0.45
C LEU A 124 11.46 -3.51 1.70
N PRO A 125 10.14 -3.63 1.97
CA PRO A 125 9.56 -3.16 3.23
C PRO A 125 10.25 -3.73 4.47
N ILE A 126 10.56 -5.03 4.47
CA ILE A 126 11.29 -5.69 5.58
C ILE A 126 12.73 -5.17 5.64
N THR A 127 13.42 -5.08 4.51
CA THR A 127 14.82 -4.57 4.48
C THR A 127 14.90 -3.14 5.02
N LEU A 128 13.98 -2.26 4.60
CA LEU A 128 13.92 -0.89 5.11
C LEU A 128 13.59 -0.85 6.60
N SER A 129 12.69 -1.72 7.09
CA SER A 129 12.42 -1.83 8.53
C SER A 129 13.66 -2.25 9.31
N PHE A 130 14.45 -3.18 8.78
CA PHE A 130 15.71 -3.61 9.40
C PHE A 130 16.71 -2.45 9.47
N GLU A 131 16.92 -1.75 8.36
CA GLU A 131 17.80 -0.57 8.32
C GLU A 131 17.36 0.51 9.31
N LEU A 132 16.07 0.87 9.32
CA LEU A 132 15.53 1.84 10.27
C LEU A 132 15.77 1.43 11.73
N THR A 133 15.65 0.13 12.04
CA THR A 133 15.88 -0.39 13.39
C THR A 133 17.37 -0.33 13.76
N ASN A 134 18.27 -0.66 12.83
CA ASN A 134 19.72 -0.51 13.05
C ASN A 134 20.12 0.94 13.34
N TYR A 135 19.54 1.90 12.60
CA TYR A 135 19.76 3.33 12.86
C TYR A 135 19.27 3.74 14.25
N LEU A 136 18.10 3.24 14.69
CA LEU A 136 17.61 3.52 16.05
C LEU A 136 18.58 2.99 17.11
N GLU A 137 19.11 1.78 16.94
CA GLU A 137 20.07 1.20 17.88
C GLU A 137 21.38 2.01 17.95
N TYR A 138 21.88 2.47 16.80
CA TYR A 138 23.05 3.35 16.75
C TYR A 138 22.81 4.67 17.50
N MET A 139 21.63 5.26 17.39
CA MET A 139 21.33 6.52 18.06
C MET A 139 21.05 6.38 19.57
N VAL A 140 20.62 5.21 20.06
CA VAL A 140 20.56 4.95 21.52
C VAL A 140 21.94 5.06 22.14
N LYS A 141 22.99 4.64 21.44
CA LYS A 141 24.38 4.81 21.87
C LYS A 141 24.82 6.29 21.88
N SER A 142 24.04 7.17 21.25
CA SER A 142 24.33 8.59 21.02
C SER A 142 23.43 9.54 21.82
N GLU A 143 22.98 9.13 23.02
CA GLU A 143 22.20 9.93 24.00
C GLU A 143 20.71 10.19 23.68
N ILE A 144 20.06 9.42 22.80
CA ILE A 144 18.58 9.50 22.69
C ILE A 144 17.92 9.05 23.99
N MET A 145 16.90 9.78 24.45
CA MET A 145 16.09 9.39 25.60
C MET A 145 15.47 7.99 25.36
N PRO A 146 15.64 7.01 26.28
CA PRO A 146 15.15 5.64 26.10
C PRO A 146 13.65 5.54 25.76
N ILE A 147 12.84 6.48 26.26
CA ILE A 147 11.41 6.55 25.97
C ILE A 147 11.10 6.84 24.49
N LEU A 148 11.89 7.69 23.84
CA LEU A 148 11.72 8.01 22.42
C LEU A 148 12.11 6.82 21.55
N TYR A 149 13.21 6.14 21.91
CA TYR A 149 13.62 4.91 21.24
C TYR A 149 12.50 3.86 21.26
N MET A 150 11.90 3.59 22.42
CA MET A 150 10.83 2.60 22.55
C MET A 150 9.59 2.98 21.73
N GLU A 151 9.18 4.26 21.74
CA GLU A 151 8.06 4.74 20.91
C GLU A 151 8.34 4.55 19.42
N MET A 152 9.56 4.84 18.96
CA MET A 152 9.95 4.70 17.56
C MET A 152 10.06 3.23 17.14
N TYR A 153 10.65 2.39 17.98
CA TYR A 153 10.73 0.94 17.75
C TYR A 153 9.33 0.32 17.64
N ASN A 154 8.44 0.65 18.58
CA ASN A 154 7.04 0.21 18.54
C ASN A 154 6.29 0.75 17.31
N SER A 155 6.58 1.99 16.89
CA SER A 155 5.99 2.58 15.70
C SER A 155 6.43 1.86 14.42
N ILE A 156 7.71 1.52 14.29
CA ILE A 156 8.21 0.71 13.16
C ILE A 156 7.54 -0.67 13.16
N GLY A 157 7.46 -1.32 14.34
CA GLY A 157 6.73 -2.58 14.50
C GLY A 157 5.26 -2.46 14.06
N SER A 158 4.57 -1.39 14.45
CA SER A 158 3.18 -1.14 14.06
C SER A 158 3.00 -0.94 12.55
N ILE A 159 3.96 -0.31 11.86
CA ILE A 159 3.95 -0.22 10.40
C ILE A 159 4.06 -1.62 9.79
N MET A 160 4.96 -2.46 10.31
CA MET A 160 5.17 -3.83 9.81
C MET A 160 3.97 -4.73 10.07
N ASP A 161 3.35 -4.66 11.25
CA ASP A 161 2.13 -5.39 11.57
C ASP A 161 0.98 -5.01 10.63
N ALA A 162 0.81 -3.71 10.38
CA ALA A 162 -0.20 -3.22 9.46
C ALA A 162 0.08 -3.65 8.01
N PHE A 163 1.35 -3.63 7.58
CA PHE A 163 1.78 -4.13 6.28
C PHE A 163 1.49 -5.62 6.10
N VAL A 164 1.82 -6.46 7.08
CA VAL A 164 1.50 -7.90 7.06
C VAL A 164 -0.02 -8.12 7.04
N GLY A 165 -0.79 -7.28 7.75
CA GLY A 165 -2.25 -7.26 7.65
C GLY A 165 -2.74 -7.00 6.23
N CYS A 166 -2.16 -6.03 5.52
CA CYS A 166 -2.50 -5.74 4.12
C CYS A 166 -2.16 -6.93 3.21
N ILE A 167 -0.99 -7.57 3.42
CA ILE A 167 -0.61 -8.78 2.68
C ILE A 167 -1.63 -9.90 2.91
N ARG A 168 -2.10 -10.10 4.15
CA ARG A 168 -3.13 -11.11 4.44
C ARG A 168 -4.38 -10.84 3.61
N ILE A 169 -4.89 -9.60 3.62
CA ILE A 169 -6.06 -9.23 2.82
C ILE A 169 -5.83 -9.55 1.34
N GLN A 170 -4.64 -9.31 0.81
CA GLN A 170 -4.34 -9.58 -0.59
C GLN A 170 -4.18 -11.08 -0.92
N THR A 171 -3.48 -11.82 -0.08
CA THR A 171 -3.10 -13.22 -0.33
C THR A 171 -4.17 -14.23 0.10
N THR A 172 -5.14 -13.81 0.94
CA THR A 172 -6.28 -14.65 1.34
C THR A 172 -7.61 -14.11 0.78
N PRO A 173 -7.85 -14.21 -0.54
CA PRO A 173 -9.11 -13.80 -1.13
C PRO A 173 -10.26 -14.75 -0.79
N VAL A 174 -11.50 -14.33 -1.08
CA VAL A 174 -12.67 -15.22 -0.97
C VAL A 174 -12.45 -16.43 -1.89
N PRO A 175 -12.74 -17.67 -1.44
CA PRO A 175 -12.52 -18.85 -2.26
C PRO A 175 -13.15 -18.74 -3.65
N PHE A 176 -12.36 -19.03 -4.69
CA PHE A 176 -12.78 -18.90 -6.09
C PHE A 176 -14.06 -19.69 -6.40
N ALA A 177 -14.20 -20.89 -5.82
CA ALA A 177 -15.40 -21.72 -5.97
C ALA A 177 -16.68 -21.01 -5.49
N TYR A 178 -16.59 -20.22 -4.41
CA TYR A 178 -17.73 -19.45 -3.90
C TYR A 178 -18.13 -18.33 -4.86
N SER A 179 -17.15 -17.57 -5.37
CA SER A 179 -17.40 -16.50 -6.35
C SER A 179 -18.00 -17.05 -7.64
N SER A 180 -17.42 -18.12 -8.19
CA SER A 180 -17.87 -18.76 -9.42
C SER A 180 -19.27 -19.35 -9.28
N HIS A 181 -19.56 -20.03 -8.17
CA HIS A 181 -20.89 -20.57 -7.91
C HIS A 181 -21.94 -19.47 -7.78
N LEU A 182 -21.61 -18.34 -7.16
CA LEU A 182 -22.53 -17.21 -7.04
C LEU A 182 -22.90 -16.62 -8.41
N HIS A 183 -21.93 -16.49 -9.32
CA HIS A 183 -22.19 -16.06 -10.70
C HIS A 183 -23.10 -17.04 -11.44
N LEU A 184 -22.82 -18.34 -11.34
CA LEU A 184 -23.63 -19.39 -11.97
C LEU A 184 -25.08 -19.38 -11.46
N VAL A 185 -25.28 -19.33 -10.14
CA VAL A 185 -26.61 -19.29 -9.52
C VAL A 185 -27.37 -18.03 -9.93
N THR A 186 -26.70 -16.87 -9.97
CA THR A 186 -27.31 -15.61 -10.40
C THR A 186 -27.71 -15.67 -11.88
N ALA A 187 -26.85 -16.23 -12.74
CA ALA A 187 -27.15 -16.41 -14.16
C ALA A 187 -28.35 -17.35 -14.39
N LEU A 188 -28.40 -18.49 -13.67
CA LEU A 188 -29.52 -19.43 -13.73
C LEU A 188 -30.83 -18.79 -13.25
N TYR A 189 -30.77 -17.97 -12.19
CA TYR A 189 -31.93 -17.20 -11.71
C TYR A 189 -32.42 -16.22 -12.78
N LEU A 190 -31.53 -15.43 -13.38
CA LEU A 190 -31.87 -14.48 -14.44
C LEU A 190 -32.44 -15.17 -15.69
N LEU A 191 -31.94 -16.36 -16.04
CA LEU A 191 -32.45 -17.17 -17.14
C LEU A 191 -33.86 -17.72 -16.85
N SER A 192 -34.20 -17.94 -15.58
CA SER A 192 -35.49 -18.48 -15.15
C SER A 192 -36.63 -17.45 -15.15
N ILE A 193 -36.32 -16.15 -15.06
CA ILE A 193 -37.31 -15.06 -15.02
C ILE A 193 -38.30 -15.04 -16.19
N PRO A 194 -37.90 -15.13 -17.48
CA PRO A 194 -38.86 -15.12 -18.59
C PRO A 194 -39.87 -16.27 -18.53
N PHE A 195 -39.47 -17.44 -17.99
CA PHE A 195 -40.36 -18.57 -17.77
C PHE A 195 -41.30 -18.36 -16.60
N SER A 196 -40.84 -17.66 -15.55
CA SER A 196 -41.67 -17.32 -14.37
C SER A 196 -42.75 -16.28 -14.67
N LEU A 197 -42.54 -15.42 -15.67
CA LEU A 197 -43.47 -14.38 -16.09
C LEU A 197 -44.28 -14.80 -17.33
N ASN A 198 -44.43 -16.10 -17.55
CA ASN A 198 -45.25 -16.62 -18.64
C ASN A 198 -46.71 -16.12 -18.48
N GLY A 199 -47.25 -15.53 -19.55
CA GLY A 199 -48.61 -14.95 -19.57
C GLY A 199 -48.67 -13.41 -19.52
N TYR A 200 -47.57 -12.71 -19.25
CA TYR A 200 -47.50 -11.24 -19.35
C TYR A 200 -47.06 -10.78 -20.75
N PRO A 201 -47.44 -9.55 -21.17
CA PRO A 201 -46.91 -8.95 -22.39
C PRO A 201 -45.37 -8.89 -22.37
N VAL A 202 -44.75 -9.24 -23.49
CA VAL A 202 -43.28 -9.30 -23.64
C VAL A 202 -42.60 -8.00 -23.21
N ALA A 203 -43.22 -6.84 -23.48
CA ALA A 203 -42.70 -5.54 -23.07
C ALA A 203 -42.57 -5.40 -21.55
N ILE A 204 -43.57 -5.86 -20.78
CA ILE A 204 -43.53 -5.81 -19.31
C ILE A 204 -42.48 -6.78 -18.79
N THR A 205 -42.45 -8.00 -19.32
CA THR A 205 -41.46 -9.02 -18.96
C THR A 205 -40.03 -8.52 -19.21
N ALA A 206 -39.77 -7.87 -20.35
CA ALA A 206 -38.47 -7.31 -20.69
C ALA A 206 -38.04 -6.19 -19.73
N VAL A 207 -38.95 -5.29 -19.37
CA VAL A 207 -38.66 -4.19 -18.42
C VAL A 207 -38.33 -4.75 -17.03
N VAL A 208 -39.14 -5.69 -16.52
CA VAL A 208 -38.91 -6.33 -15.22
C VAL A 208 -37.58 -7.09 -15.23
N GLN A 209 -37.31 -7.86 -16.30
CA GLN A 209 -36.05 -8.57 -16.48
C GLN A 209 -34.84 -7.62 -16.46
N ALA A 210 -34.92 -6.50 -17.17
CA ALA A 210 -33.85 -5.52 -17.21
C ALA A 210 -33.56 -4.92 -15.83
N ILE A 211 -34.61 -4.56 -15.08
CA ILE A 211 -34.47 -4.01 -13.72
C ILE A 211 -33.82 -5.02 -12.78
N ILE A 212 -34.31 -6.26 -12.75
CA ILE A 212 -33.76 -7.30 -11.87
C ILE A 212 -32.32 -7.64 -12.24
N THR A 213 -32.02 -7.73 -13.54
CA THR A 213 -30.66 -7.97 -14.05
C THR A 213 -29.72 -6.87 -13.61
N PHE A 214 -30.10 -5.61 -13.79
CA PHE A 214 -29.32 -4.45 -13.36
C PHE A 214 -29.06 -4.48 -11.85
N MET A 215 -30.08 -4.76 -11.03
CA MET A 215 -29.91 -4.81 -9.58
C MET A 215 -28.99 -5.95 -9.13
N LEU A 216 -29.18 -7.16 -9.65
CA LEU A 216 -28.41 -8.33 -9.21
C LEU A 216 -26.97 -8.30 -9.70
N LEU A 217 -26.75 -8.03 -10.99
CA LEU A 217 -25.40 -7.91 -11.53
C LEU A 217 -24.69 -6.67 -11.00
N GLY A 218 -25.40 -5.54 -10.82
CA GLY A 218 -24.84 -4.33 -10.25
C GLY A 218 -24.29 -4.54 -8.83
N VAL A 219 -25.03 -5.20 -7.95
CA VAL A 219 -24.54 -5.52 -6.59
C VAL A 219 -23.35 -6.48 -6.64
N LEU A 220 -23.35 -7.43 -7.57
CA LEU A 220 -22.25 -8.39 -7.73
C LEU A 220 -20.96 -7.71 -8.21
N SER A 221 -21.08 -6.80 -9.19
CA SER A 221 -19.96 -5.99 -9.67
C SER A 221 -19.42 -5.04 -8.61
N ILE A 222 -20.29 -4.37 -7.83
CA ILE A 222 -19.84 -3.53 -6.71
C ILE A 222 -19.07 -4.36 -5.68
N ALA A 223 -19.55 -5.57 -5.37
CA ALA A 223 -18.88 -6.45 -4.43
C ALA A 223 -17.51 -6.91 -4.94
N GLU A 224 -17.33 -7.06 -6.25
CA GLU A 224 -16.04 -7.38 -6.87
C GLU A 224 -15.08 -6.22 -6.84
N GLU A 225 -15.56 -5.01 -7.18
CA GLU A 225 -14.75 -3.80 -7.22
C GLU A 225 -14.19 -3.44 -5.83
N ILE A 226 -14.98 -3.58 -4.75
CA ILE A 226 -14.51 -3.26 -3.40
C ILE A 226 -13.76 -4.42 -2.72
N GLU A 227 -13.66 -5.59 -3.36
CA GLU A 227 -13.05 -6.78 -2.74
C GLU A 227 -11.53 -6.63 -2.55
N ASN A 228 -10.86 -5.92 -3.46
CA ASN A 228 -9.43 -5.63 -3.39
C ASN A 228 -9.19 -4.11 -3.21
N PRO A 229 -9.01 -3.62 -1.97
CA PRO A 229 -8.88 -2.18 -1.72
C PRO A 229 -7.54 -1.57 -2.16
N PHE A 230 -6.57 -2.37 -2.62
CA PHE A 230 -5.18 -1.94 -2.86
C PHE A 230 -4.80 -1.87 -4.34
N GLY A 231 -5.77 -2.03 -5.24
CA GLY A 231 -5.54 -2.02 -6.68
C GLY A 231 -5.24 -0.62 -7.24
N SER A 232 -5.59 -0.45 -8.52
CA SER A 232 -5.43 0.82 -9.26
C SER A 232 -6.75 1.37 -9.79
N ASP A 233 -7.88 0.83 -9.32
CA ASP A 233 -9.21 1.26 -9.70
C ASP A 233 -9.56 2.60 -9.04
N LYS A 234 -10.59 3.27 -9.58
CA LYS A 234 -11.00 4.61 -9.10
C LYS A 234 -11.50 4.59 -7.66
N ASN A 235 -12.05 3.46 -7.22
CA ASN A 235 -12.64 3.28 -5.90
C ASN A 235 -11.68 2.64 -4.89
N ASP A 236 -10.46 2.32 -5.30
CA ASP A 236 -9.41 1.80 -4.41
C ASP A 236 -8.85 2.86 -3.48
N LEU A 237 -8.12 2.41 -2.47
CA LEU A 237 -7.48 3.29 -1.52
C LEU A 237 -6.40 4.14 -2.22
N PRO A 238 -6.35 5.47 -1.97
CA PRO A 238 -5.45 6.37 -2.68
C PRO A 238 -4.01 6.32 -2.11
N ILE A 239 -3.41 5.13 -2.02
CA ILE A 239 -2.06 4.89 -1.47
C ILE A 239 -1.02 5.76 -2.18
N SER A 240 -1.15 5.90 -3.50
CA SER A 240 -0.30 6.79 -4.31
C SER A 240 -0.28 8.24 -3.81
N ARG A 241 -1.42 8.76 -3.34
CA ARG A 241 -1.53 10.13 -2.85
C ARG A 241 -0.82 10.27 -1.51
N TYR A 242 -0.94 9.29 -0.61
CA TYR A 242 -0.22 9.28 0.66
C TYR A 242 1.29 9.24 0.46
N CYS A 243 1.79 8.37 -0.43
CA CYS A 243 3.22 8.34 -0.77
C CYS A 243 3.71 9.68 -1.36
N GLY A 244 2.89 10.33 -2.19
CA GLY A 244 3.16 11.66 -2.73
C GLY A 244 3.28 12.73 -1.64
N ASN A 245 2.30 12.78 -0.73
CA ASN A 245 2.30 13.71 0.38
C ASN A 245 3.53 13.55 1.28
N PHE A 246 3.95 12.30 1.57
CA PHE A 246 5.16 12.07 2.37
C PHE A 246 6.44 12.50 1.66
N TYR A 247 6.51 12.31 0.35
CA TYR A 247 7.63 12.78 -0.45
C TYR A 247 7.72 14.31 -0.46
N GLU A 248 6.59 14.98 -0.67
CA GLU A 248 6.52 16.45 -0.61
C GLU A 248 6.89 16.98 0.78
N TYR A 249 6.41 16.33 1.84
CA TYR A 249 6.77 16.68 3.21
C TYR A 249 8.27 16.49 3.49
N LEU A 250 8.87 15.40 3.00
CA LEU A 250 10.31 15.19 3.07
C LEU A 250 11.08 16.30 2.34
N MET A 251 10.68 16.63 1.11
CA MET A 251 11.33 17.72 0.36
C MET A 251 11.19 19.06 1.07
N PHE A 252 10.03 19.36 1.64
CA PHE A 252 9.82 20.55 2.46
C PHE A 252 10.78 20.59 3.67
N ILE A 253 10.98 19.46 4.37
CA ILE A 253 11.95 19.36 5.46
C ILE A 253 13.35 19.67 4.92
N LEU A 254 13.77 19.02 3.84
CA LEU A 254 15.12 19.19 3.26
C LEU A 254 15.40 20.64 2.85
N ASP A 255 14.39 21.33 2.29
CA ASP A 255 14.53 22.73 1.86
C ASP A 255 14.58 23.72 3.03
N ASN A 256 13.90 23.42 4.14
CA ASN A 256 13.76 24.32 5.30
C ASN A 256 14.62 23.92 6.50
N GLN A 257 15.66 23.11 6.31
CA GLN A 257 16.57 22.77 7.40
C GLN A 257 17.43 23.98 7.79
N PRO A 258 17.62 24.23 9.10
CA PRO A 258 18.40 25.38 9.60
C PRO A 258 19.88 25.37 9.15
N LEU A 259 20.39 24.23 8.68
CA LEU A 259 21.79 24.08 8.21
C LEU A 259 22.11 24.91 6.95
N LYS A 260 21.11 25.28 6.13
CA LYS A 260 21.35 26.21 4.99
C LYS A 260 21.64 27.63 5.47
N ASN A 261 21.04 28.06 6.59
CA ASN A 261 21.15 29.43 7.08
C ASN A 261 22.44 29.67 7.88
N SER A 262 22.97 28.65 8.57
CA SER A 262 24.25 28.74 9.30
C SER A 262 25.49 28.79 8.39
N LEU A 263 25.38 28.29 7.15
CA LEU A 263 26.45 28.38 6.14
C LEU A 263 26.44 29.72 5.39
N SER A 264 25.29 30.41 5.30
CA SER A 264 25.19 31.75 4.73
C SER A 264 25.54 32.88 5.71
N GLU A 265 25.43 32.64 7.02
CA GLU A 265 25.81 33.62 8.06
C GLU A 265 27.28 33.54 8.48
N SER A 266 27.99 32.45 8.15
CA SER A 266 29.44 32.30 8.39
C SER A 266 30.32 32.74 7.21
N THR A 267 29.70 33.20 6.11
CA THR A 267 30.37 33.70 4.90
C THR A 267 30.14 35.18 4.62
N ASN A 268 29.57 35.94 5.57
CA ASN A 268 29.46 37.40 5.49
C ASN A 268 30.24 38.10 6.62
#